data_AF-A0AAV3RF33-F1
#
_entry.id   AF-A0AAV3RF33-F1
#
_cell.length_a   1.000
_cell.length_b   1.000
_cell.length_c   1.000
_cell.angle_alpha   90.00
_cell.angle_beta   90.00
_cell.angle_gamma   90.00
#
_symmetry.space_group_name_H-M   'P 1'
#
loop_
_entity.id
_entity.type
_entity.pdbx_description
1 polymer ?
#
loop_
_entity_poly.entity_id
_entity_poly.type
_entity_poly.pdbx_seq_one_letter_code
_entity_poly.pdbx_strand_id
1 'polypeptide(L)'
;MATILRIGSSETRLCTVSIFEKMGETDHHCNLLIQDHGIDFFKSLLEVLTDEISEKASSCALKVLIKILKVSKKSRLKAIEAGAICTLIELVPDSTRSKCEKIMYLIKLMCESADGRLAFAEQAVGIAAVSEKLLNVSDAATKIGVKFLWLLCNFNPTQKERVVVNILKLHANSWSRYPCFPREMKEYLGLGGVPCA
;
A
#
# COMPACT_ATOMS: atom_id res chain seq x y z
N MET A 1 -23.30 7.39 4.73
CA MET A 1 -22.20 7.44 3.73
C MET A 1 -21.74 6.05 3.33
N ALA A 2 -21.33 5.18 4.26
CA ALA A 2 -20.99 3.78 3.98
C ALA A 2 -22.10 3.01 3.24
N THR A 3 -23.37 3.21 3.64
CA THR A 3 -24.52 2.55 3.00
C THR A 3 -24.72 2.92 1.52
N ILE A 4 -24.40 4.16 1.13
CA ILE A 4 -24.51 4.64 -0.26
C ILE A 4 -23.40 4.03 -1.12
N LEU A 5 -22.18 3.92 -0.58
CA LEU A 5 -21.08 3.25 -1.24
C LEU A 5 -21.32 1.73 -1.41
N ARG A 6 -22.10 1.13 -0.50
CA ARG A 6 -22.44 -0.31 -0.50
C ARG A 6 -23.58 -0.71 -1.43
N ILE A 7 -24.67 0.08 -1.44
CA ILE A 7 -25.93 -0.33 -2.06
C ILE A 7 -26.29 0.57 -3.26
N GLY A 8 -25.60 1.69 -3.44
CA GLY A 8 -25.86 2.63 -4.54
C GLY A 8 -25.48 2.06 -5.92
N SER A 9 -26.06 2.64 -6.97
CA SER A 9 -25.67 2.31 -8.36
C SER A 9 -24.19 2.65 -8.62
N SER A 10 -23.61 2.13 -9.71
CA SER A 10 -22.25 2.48 -10.14
C SER A 10 -22.01 4.00 -10.18
N GLU A 11 -22.99 4.74 -10.70
CA GLU A 11 -22.98 6.20 -10.80
C GLU A 11 -23.09 6.89 -9.43
N THR A 12 -23.97 6.42 -8.54
CA THR A 12 -24.09 6.99 -7.18
C THR A 12 -22.81 6.75 -6.37
N ARG A 13 -22.20 5.56 -6.50
CA ARG A 13 -20.93 5.21 -5.86
C ARG A 13 -19.81 6.10 -6.39
N LEU A 14 -19.71 6.27 -7.71
CA LEU A 14 -18.72 7.16 -8.33
C LEU A 14 -18.89 8.62 -7.86
N CYS A 15 -20.10 9.17 -7.92
CA CYS A 15 -20.39 10.53 -7.45
C CYS A 15 -20.01 10.71 -5.98
N THR A 16 -20.34 9.74 -5.14
CA THR A 16 -20.00 9.77 -3.71
C THR A 16 -18.49 9.77 -3.49
N VAL A 17 -17.73 8.91 -4.18
CA VAL A 17 -16.26 8.86 -4.09
C VAL A 17 -15.62 10.15 -4.64
N SER A 18 -16.11 10.70 -5.74
CA SER A 18 -15.62 11.97 -6.29
C SER A 18 -15.90 13.16 -5.36
N ILE A 19 -17.04 13.16 -4.66
CA ILE A 19 -17.34 14.16 -3.63
C ILE A 19 -16.33 14.03 -2.47
N PHE A 20 -16.00 12.82 -2.03
CA PHE A 20 -14.95 12.62 -1.02
C PHE A 20 -13.56 13.06 -1.49
N GLU A 21 -13.19 12.80 -2.75
CA GLU A 21 -11.93 13.23 -3.33
C GLU A 21 -11.78 14.76 -3.25
N LYS A 22 -12.83 15.48 -3.64
CA LYS A 22 -12.92 16.94 -3.59
C LYS A 22 -12.96 17.47 -2.15
N MET A 23 -13.80 16.90 -1.28
CA MET A 23 -13.89 17.33 0.13
C MET A 23 -12.59 17.13 0.89
N GLY A 24 -11.77 16.16 0.49
CA GLY A 24 -10.46 15.99 1.09
C GLY A 24 -9.47 17.10 0.75
N GLU A 25 -9.74 18.01 -0.22
CA GLU A 25 -8.82 19.09 -0.63
C GLU A 25 -8.60 20.14 0.46
N THR A 26 -9.48 20.20 1.45
CA THR A 26 -9.30 21.01 2.65
C THR A 26 -8.79 20.14 3.80
N ASP A 27 -7.55 20.40 4.24
CA ASP A 27 -6.80 19.55 5.20
C ASP A 27 -7.53 19.26 6.53
N HIS A 28 -8.56 20.03 6.88
CA HIS A 28 -9.23 19.94 8.19
C HIS A 28 -10.46 19.01 8.20
N HIS A 29 -11.01 18.60 7.06
CA HIS A 29 -12.28 17.84 7.02
C HIS A 29 -12.10 16.30 7.02
N CYS A 30 -10.91 15.80 6.70
CA CYS A 30 -10.67 14.34 6.66
C CYS A 30 -10.81 13.67 8.04
N ASN A 31 -10.53 14.38 9.14
CA ASN A 31 -10.66 13.84 10.49
C ASN A 31 -12.12 13.72 10.95
N LEU A 32 -13.02 14.56 10.46
CA LEU A 32 -14.45 14.53 10.80
C LEU A 32 -15.15 13.30 10.20
N LEU A 33 -14.74 12.88 9.00
CA LEU A 33 -15.29 11.69 8.32
C LEU A 33 -15.00 10.37 9.05
N ILE A 34 -14.03 10.35 9.96
CA ILE A 34 -13.42 9.11 10.49
C ILE A 34 -13.74 8.90 11.98
N GLN A 35 -14.53 9.77 12.62
CA GLN A 35 -14.76 9.71 14.08
C GLN A 35 -15.44 8.40 14.53
N ASP A 36 -16.75 8.24 14.34
CA ASP A 36 -17.50 7.11 14.92
C ASP A 36 -17.61 5.88 14.00
N HIS A 37 -17.63 6.08 12.68
CA HIS A 37 -17.82 5.00 11.69
C HIS A 37 -16.64 4.83 10.74
N GLY A 38 -15.43 5.17 11.20
CA GLY A 38 -14.23 5.16 10.34
C GLY A 38 -13.92 3.79 9.72
N ILE A 39 -14.13 2.69 10.44
CA ILE A 39 -13.89 1.34 9.91
C ILE A 39 -14.87 1.02 8.78
N ASP A 40 -16.17 1.27 8.96
CA ASP A 40 -17.19 1.02 7.93
C ASP A 40 -16.98 1.89 6.69
N PHE A 41 -16.52 3.13 6.88
CA PHE A 41 -16.11 4.00 5.77
C PHE A 41 -14.97 3.38 4.95
N PHE A 42 -13.93 2.86 5.62
CA PHE A 42 -12.84 2.18 4.91
C PHE A 42 -13.30 0.91 4.21
N LYS A 43 -14.12 0.07 4.86
CA LYS A 43 -14.73 -1.11 4.22
C LYS A 43 -15.46 -0.73 2.94
N SER A 44 -16.27 0.32 2.98
CA SER A 44 -16.98 0.81 1.81
C SER A 44 -16.08 1.34 0.70
N LEU A 45 -14.96 1.98 1.02
CA LEU A 45 -13.97 2.36 -0.01
C LEU A 45 -13.28 1.13 -0.59
N LEU A 46 -12.95 0.13 0.23
CA LEU A 46 -12.32 -1.12 -0.21
C LEU A 46 -13.24 -1.93 -1.13
N GLU A 47 -14.53 -2.00 -0.81
CA GLU A 47 -15.55 -2.61 -1.68
C GLU A 47 -15.55 -1.95 -3.07
N VAL A 48 -15.47 -0.62 -3.17
CA VAL A 48 -15.35 0.07 -4.48
C VAL A 48 -14.07 -0.30 -5.25
N LEU A 49 -13.00 -0.72 -4.56
CA LEU A 49 -11.76 -1.16 -5.22
C LEU A 49 -11.82 -2.59 -5.77
N THR A 50 -12.59 -3.46 -5.10
CA THR A 50 -12.77 -4.87 -5.47
C THR A 50 -13.88 -5.07 -6.50
N ASP A 51 -14.81 -4.13 -6.57
CA ASP A 51 -15.99 -4.24 -7.40
C ASP A 51 -15.71 -3.70 -8.82
N GLU A 52 -16.13 -4.41 -9.88
CA GLU A 52 -15.84 -4.10 -11.30
C GLU A 52 -16.60 -2.86 -11.85
N ILE A 53 -16.81 -1.85 -11.00
CA ILE A 53 -17.75 -0.75 -11.26
C ILE A 53 -17.24 0.19 -12.36
N SER A 54 -16.02 0.71 -12.20
CA SER A 54 -15.26 1.44 -13.23
C SER A 54 -13.84 1.75 -12.74
N GLU A 55 -12.88 1.78 -13.65
CA GLU A 55 -11.49 2.15 -13.34
C GLU A 55 -11.38 3.57 -12.76
N LYS A 56 -12.30 4.48 -13.16
CA LYS A 56 -12.39 5.84 -12.62
C LYS A 56 -12.76 5.84 -11.14
N ALA A 57 -13.77 5.08 -10.73
CA ALA A 57 -14.18 4.98 -9.32
C ALA A 57 -13.06 4.41 -8.45
N SER A 58 -12.44 3.31 -8.92
CA SER A 58 -11.25 2.72 -8.29
C SER A 58 -10.11 3.73 -8.11
N SER A 59 -9.82 4.52 -9.15
CA SER A 59 -8.76 5.54 -9.11
C SER A 59 -9.06 6.64 -8.10
N CYS A 60 -10.30 7.16 -8.07
CA CYS A 60 -10.72 8.15 -7.09
C CYS A 60 -10.65 7.60 -5.65
N ALA A 61 -11.11 6.37 -5.43
CA ALA A 61 -11.07 5.72 -4.10
C ALA A 61 -9.63 5.57 -3.58
N LEU A 62 -8.69 5.15 -4.44
CA LEU A 62 -7.28 5.07 -4.07
C LEU A 62 -6.70 6.44 -3.68
N LYS A 63 -7.05 7.51 -4.40
CA LYS A 63 -6.59 8.87 -4.06
C LYS A 63 -7.15 9.35 -2.73
N VAL A 64 -8.43 9.08 -2.45
CA VAL A 64 -9.07 9.38 -1.16
C VAL A 64 -8.35 8.66 -0.02
N LEU A 65 -8.11 7.35 -0.17
CA LEU A 65 -7.35 6.57 0.81
C LEU A 65 -5.96 7.18 1.04
N ILE A 66 -5.22 7.49 -0.02
CA ILE A 66 -3.87 8.07 0.08
C ILE A 66 -3.89 9.35 0.90
N LYS A 67 -4.84 10.24 0.60
CA LYS A 67 -4.96 11.54 1.25
C LYS A 67 -5.20 11.40 2.74
N ILE A 68 -6.19 10.59 3.10
CA ILE A 68 -6.59 10.33 4.48
C ILE A 68 -5.45 9.67 5.28
N LEU A 69 -4.84 8.61 4.72
CA LEU A 69 -3.81 7.84 5.42
C LEU A 69 -2.48 8.59 5.53
N LYS A 70 -2.18 9.49 4.59
CA LYS A 70 -0.97 10.32 4.65
C LYS A 70 -0.96 11.21 5.89
N VAL A 71 -2.10 11.83 6.24
CA VAL A 71 -2.19 12.85 7.29
C VAL A 71 -2.51 12.31 8.68
N SER A 72 -3.13 11.13 8.80
CA SER A 72 -3.62 10.62 10.10
C SER A 72 -3.17 9.20 10.41
N LYS A 73 -2.37 9.04 11.47
CA LYS A 73 -1.99 7.71 12.00
C LYS A 73 -3.20 6.93 12.54
N LYS A 74 -4.17 7.62 13.16
CA LYS A 74 -5.42 6.99 13.65
C LYS A 74 -6.22 6.39 12.49
N SER A 75 -6.26 7.08 11.36
CA SER A 75 -6.92 6.58 10.14
C SER A 75 -6.23 5.35 9.56
N ARG A 76 -4.89 5.27 9.65
CA ARG A 76 -4.15 4.07 9.25
C ARG A 76 -4.56 2.85 10.06
N LEU A 77 -4.66 2.99 11.38
CA LEU A 77 -5.10 1.90 12.25
C LEU A 77 -6.51 1.41 11.87
N LYS A 78 -7.46 2.32 11.70
CA LYS A 78 -8.83 1.97 11.27
C LYS A 78 -8.89 1.31 9.89
N ALA A 79 -8.03 1.72 8.96
CA ALA A 79 -7.95 1.07 7.65
C ALA A 79 -7.36 -0.35 7.76
N ILE A 80 -6.36 -0.56 8.63
CA ILE A 80 -5.81 -1.89 8.92
C ILE A 80 -6.89 -2.79 9.53
N GLU A 81 -7.62 -2.30 10.54
CA GLU A 81 -8.75 -3.00 11.18
C GLU A 81 -9.90 -3.31 10.18
N ALA A 82 -10.06 -2.47 9.15
CA ALA A 82 -11.01 -2.70 8.07
C ALA A 82 -10.55 -3.76 7.04
N GLY A 83 -9.35 -4.33 7.18
CA GLY A 83 -8.83 -5.35 6.26
C GLY A 83 -8.17 -4.77 5.00
N ALA A 84 -7.76 -3.48 5.03
CA ALA A 84 -7.21 -2.82 3.85
C ALA A 84 -5.94 -3.50 3.32
N ILE A 85 -5.08 -4.03 4.20
CA ILE A 85 -3.84 -4.69 3.77
C ILE A 85 -4.12 -5.92 2.90
N CYS A 86 -5.00 -6.82 3.36
CA CYS A 86 -5.39 -8.02 2.62
C CYS A 86 -5.97 -7.65 1.25
N THR A 87 -6.98 -6.79 1.24
CA THR A 87 -7.67 -6.35 0.02
C THR A 87 -6.70 -5.73 -0.99
N LEU A 88 -5.79 -4.87 -0.52
CA LEU A 88 -4.84 -4.19 -1.39
C LEU A 88 -3.81 -5.16 -1.99
N ILE A 89 -3.38 -6.19 -1.26
CA ILE A 89 -2.46 -7.22 -1.76
C ILE A 89 -3.12 -8.04 -2.87
N GLU A 90 -4.38 -8.44 -2.68
CA GLU A 90 -5.14 -9.21 -3.67
C GLU A 90 -5.32 -8.45 -4.99
N LEU A 91 -5.36 -7.12 -4.94
CA LEU A 91 -5.47 -6.27 -6.13
C LEU A 91 -4.14 -6.04 -6.86
N VAL A 92 -2.98 -6.41 -6.28
CA VAL A 92 -1.65 -6.17 -6.89
C VAL A 92 -1.48 -6.89 -8.24
N PRO A 93 -1.76 -8.22 -8.37
CA PRO A 93 -1.45 -8.98 -9.58
C PRO A 93 -2.08 -8.39 -10.85
N ASP A 94 -3.37 -8.07 -10.79
CA ASP A 94 -4.16 -7.62 -11.96
C ASP A 94 -4.21 -6.10 -12.13
N SER A 95 -3.47 -5.34 -11.32
CA SER A 95 -3.48 -3.88 -11.38
C SER A 95 -2.65 -3.30 -12.54
N THR A 96 -3.18 -2.24 -13.16
CA THR A 96 -2.42 -1.37 -14.08
C THR A 96 -1.25 -0.70 -13.35
N ARG A 97 -0.21 -0.27 -14.08
CA ARG A 97 1.00 0.36 -13.51
C ARG A 97 0.67 1.49 -12.52
N SER A 98 -0.23 2.40 -12.91
CA SER A 98 -0.64 3.54 -12.07
C SER A 98 -1.48 3.14 -10.85
N LYS A 99 -2.28 2.06 -10.96
CA LYS A 99 -3.07 1.52 -9.84
C LYS A 99 -2.14 0.81 -8.84
N CYS A 100 -1.21 0.00 -9.34
CA CYS A 100 -0.19 -0.71 -8.55
C CYS A 100 0.66 0.25 -7.70
N GLU A 101 1.13 1.36 -8.28
CA GLU A 101 1.92 2.37 -7.56
C GLU A 101 1.18 2.93 -6.34
N LYS A 102 -0.11 3.24 -6.50
CA LYS A 102 -0.96 3.75 -5.41
C LYS A 102 -1.19 2.69 -4.33
N ILE A 103 -1.46 1.46 -4.75
CA ILE A 103 -1.65 0.30 -3.85
C ILE A 103 -0.39 0.08 -3.01
N MET A 104 0.78 0.02 -3.64
CA MET A 104 2.07 -0.14 -2.94
C MET A 104 2.34 0.99 -1.97
N TYR A 105 2.04 2.23 -2.35
CA TYR A 105 2.19 3.39 -1.47
C TYR A 105 1.30 3.31 -0.23
N LEU A 106 0.05 2.86 -0.38
CA LEU A 106 -0.89 2.66 0.73
C LEU A 106 -0.42 1.56 1.69
N ILE A 107 0.01 0.41 1.16
CA ILE A 107 0.57 -0.69 1.97
C ILE A 107 1.78 -0.17 2.76
N LYS A 108 2.70 0.54 2.10
CA LYS A 108 3.86 1.16 2.75
C LYS A 108 3.45 2.12 3.87
N LEU A 109 2.46 2.98 3.66
CA LEU A 109 1.99 3.94 4.67
C LEU A 109 1.47 3.25 5.94
N MET A 110 0.70 2.18 5.77
CA MET A 110 0.17 1.39 6.89
C MET A 110 1.28 0.63 7.62
N CYS A 111 2.26 0.09 6.89
CA CYS A 111 3.38 -0.65 7.47
C CYS A 111 4.44 0.23 8.17
N GLU A 112 4.22 1.55 8.25
CA GLU A 112 4.97 2.41 9.16
C GLU A 112 4.64 2.11 10.63
N SER A 113 3.45 1.56 10.94
CA SER A 113 3.09 1.09 12.29
C SER A 113 3.39 -0.41 12.49
N ALA A 114 3.51 -0.83 13.75
CA ALA A 114 3.68 -2.24 14.10
C ALA A 114 2.46 -3.08 13.69
N ASP A 115 1.25 -2.57 13.90
CA ASP A 115 0.00 -3.23 13.52
C ASP A 115 -0.07 -3.51 12.02
N GLY A 116 0.35 -2.53 11.20
CA GLY A 116 0.37 -2.70 9.75
C GLY A 116 1.37 -3.76 9.31
N ARG A 117 2.54 -3.82 9.95
CA ARG A 117 3.54 -4.86 9.64
C ARG A 117 3.11 -6.24 10.10
N LEU A 118 2.44 -6.35 11.24
CA LEU A 118 1.87 -7.60 11.72
C LEU A 118 0.80 -8.11 10.76
N ALA A 119 -0.18 -7.27 10.42
CA ALA A 119 -1.24 -7.59 9.48
C ALA A 119 -0.71 -7.94 8.08
N PHE A 120 0.36 -7.29 7.61
CA PHE A 120 1.02 -7.68 6.37
C PHE A 120 1.73 -9.03 6.49
N ALA A 121 2.45 -9.26 7.58
CA ALA A 121 3.19 -10.51 7.78
C ALA A 121 2.27 -11.72 7.80
N GLU A 122 1.02 -11.59 8.25
CA GLU A 122 0.00 -12.64 8.22
C GLU A 122 -0.43 -13.03 6.80
N GLN A 123 -0.17 -12.18 5.79
CA GLN A 123 -0.51 -12.42 4.40
C GLN A 123 0.56 -13.28 3.71
N ALA A 124 0.35 -14.60 3.68
CA ALA A 124 1.31 -15.57 3.14
C ALA A 124 1.76 -15.26 1.70
N VAL A 125 0.83 -14.80 0.85
CA VAL A 125 1.09 -14.45 -0.55
C VAL A 125 1.60 -13.01 -0.75
N GLY A 126 1.49 -12.16 0.28
CA GLY A 126 1.75 -10.73 0.16
C GLY A 126 3.18 -10.40 -0.21
N ILE A 127 4.16 -11.09 0.39
CA ILE A 127 5.58 -10.86 0.08
C ILE A 127 5.87 -11.20 -1.38
N ALA A 128 5.40 -12.35 -1.87
CA ALA A 128 5.63 -12.80 -3.25
C ALA A 128 4.96 -11.85 -4.26
N ALA A 129 3.68 -11.55 -4.06
CA ALA A 129 2.90 -10.68 -4.95
C ALA A 129 3.50 -9.27 -5.06
N VAL A 130 3.90 -8.67 -3.93
CA VAL A 130 4.55 -7.36 -3.93
C VAL A 130 5.91 -7.42 -4.64
N SER A 131 6.71 -8.45 -4.37
CA SER A 131 8.08 -8.55 -4.88
C SER A 131 8.16 -8.80 -6.38
N GLU A 132 7.28 -9.65 -6.91
CA GLU A 132 7.17 -9.90 -8.34
C GLU A 132 6.80 -8.62 -9.11
N LYS A 133 5.84 -7.87 -8.57
CA LYS A 133 5.37 -6.63 -9.20
C LYS A 133 6.44 -5.54 -9.15
N LEU A 134 7.28 -5.47 -8.11
CA LEU A 134 8.37 -4.49 -8.01
C LEU A 134 9.41 -4.55 -9.13
N LEU A 135 9.52 -5.67 -9.83
CA LEU A 135 10.46 -5.82 -10.94
C LEU A 135 9.93 -5.20 -12.24
N ASN A 136 8.61 -4.99 -12.33
CA ASN A 136 7.91 -4.76 -13.59
C ASN A 136 7.08 -3.46 -13.63
N VAL A 137 7.10 -2.65 -12.56
CA VAL A 137 6.22 -1.48 -12.45
C VAL A 137 6.94 -0.19 -12.85
N SER A 138 7.68 0.49 -11.98
CA SER A 138 8.35 1.77 -12.26
C SER A 138 9.42 2.08 -11.23
N ASP A 139 10.36 2.99 -11.52
CA ASP A 139 11.38 3.41 -10.55
C ASP A 139 10.78 3.93 -9.23
N ALA A 140 9.63 4.60 -9.31
CA ALA A 140 8.89 5.09 -8.13
C ALA A 140 8.29 3.93 -7.33
N ALA A 141 7.65 2.97 -7.99
CA ALA A 141 7.15 1.75 -7.35
C ALA A 141 8.30 0.95 -6.72
N THR A 142 9.40 0.76 -7.43
CA THR A 142 10.61 0.08 -6.95
C THR A 142 11.14 0.77 -5.70
N LYS A 143 11.26 2.11 -5.70
CA LYS A 143 11.68 2.87 -4.50
C LYS A 143 10.76 2.65 -3.31
N ILE A 144 9.45 2.69 -3.54
CA ILE A 144 8.44 2.49 -2.48
C ILE A 144 8.53 1.06 -1.93
N GLY A 145 8.58 0.07 -2.81
CA GLY A 145 8.61 -1.33 -2.41
C GLY A 145 9.91 -1.72 -1.72
N VAL A 146 11.05 -1.23 -2.17
CA VAL A 146 12.33 -1.47 -1.48
C VAL A 146 12.30 -0.89 -0.06
N LYS A 147 11.77 0.32 0.12
CA LYS A 147 11.59 0.91 1.46
C LYS A 147 10.59 0.11 2.31
N PHE A 148 9.55 -0.43 1.69
CA PHE A 148 8.58 -1.30 2.33
C PHE A 148 9.21 -2.64 2.79
N LEU A 149 9.95 -3.33 1.91
CA LEU A 149 10.66 -4.57 2.24
C LEU A 149 11.67 -4.33 3.38
N TRP A 150 12.36 -3.19 3.38
CA TRP A 150 13.22 -2.78 4.49
C TRP A 150 12.49 -2.65 5.83
N LEU A 151 11.29 -2.06 5.83
CA LEU A 151 10.46 -1.96 7.04
C LEU A 151 10.06 -3.34 7.58
N LEU A 152 9.88 -4.33 6.69
CA LEU A 152 9.58 -5.71 7.10
C LEU A 152 10.82 -6.42 7.67
N CYS A 153 12.00 -6.26 7.06
CA CYS A 153 13.25 -6.85 7.57
C CYS A 153 13.55 -6.42 9.01
N ASN A 154 13.33 -5.13 9.33
CA ASN A 154 13.63 -4.60 10.65
C ASN A 154 12.55 -4.88 11.71
N PHE A 155 11.43 -5.54 11.35
CA PHE A 155 10.30 -5.72 12.27
C PHE A 155 10.33 -7.02 13.05
N ASN A 156 10.83 -8.11 12.48
CA ASN A 156 10.76 -9.41 13.16
C ASN A 156 11.82 -10.40 12.65
N PRO A 157 12.78 -10.86 13.50
CA PRO A 157 13.86 -11.76 13.10
C PRO A 157 13.46 -13.24 12.91
N THR A 158 12.20 -13.51 12.57
CA THR A 158 11.65 -14.86 12.37
C THR A 158 11.72 -15.29 10.90
N GLN A 159 11.37 -16.54 10.57
CA GLN A 159 11.51 -17.14 9.23
C GLN A 159 10.99 -16.30 8.04
N LYS A 160 10.05 -15.38 8.26
CA LYS A 160 9.58 -14.43 7.23
C LYS A 160 10.63 -13.38 6.85
N GLU A 161 11.51 -13.00 7.76
CA GLU A 161 12.72 -12.22 7.45
C GLU A 161 13.58 -12.97 6.43
N ARG A 162 13.80 -14.28 6.61
CA ARG A 162 14.58 -15.08 5.64
C ARG A 162 13.95 -15.07 4.24
N VAL A 163 12.63 -15.14 4.13
CA VAL A 163 11.94 -15.07 2.83
C VAL A 163 12.13 -13.70 2.18
N VAL A 164 11.91 -12.61 2.93
CA VAL A 164 12.11 -11.24 2.43
C VAL A 164 13.58 -11.01 2.04
N VAL A 165 14.52 -11.43 2.88
CA VAL A 165 15.97 -11.32 2.63
C VAL A 165 16.37 -12.15 1.42
N ASN A 166 15.85 -13.37 1.25
CA ASN A 166 16.15 -14.19 0.09
C ASN A 166 15.63 -13.55 -1.20
N ILE A 167 14.41 -12.99 -1.19
CA ILE A 167 13.87 -12.26 -2.34
C ILE A 167 14.70 -11.01 -2.63
N LEU A 168 15.07 -10.25 -1.60
CA LEU A 168 15.96 -9.10 -1.72
C LEU A 168 17.31 -9.50 -2.32
N LYS A 169 17.91 -10.62 -1.90
CA LYS A 169 19.16 -11.15 -2.46
C LYS A 169 19.00 -11.66 -3.89
N LEU A 170 17.89 -12.32 -4.21
CA LEU A 170 17.61 -12.87 -5.53
C LEU A 170 17.47 -11.75 -6.58
N HIS A 171 16.87 -10.62 -6.18
CA HIS A 171 16.66 -9.47 -7.06
C HIS A 171 17.65 -8.31 -6.84
N ALA A 172 18.53 -8.42 -5.85
CA ALA A 172 19.52 -7.42 -5.45
C ALA A 172 20.33 -6.86 -6.63
N ASN A 173 20.79 -7.72 -7.53
CA ASN A 173 21.60 -7.31 -8.68
C ASN A 173 20.80 -6.49 -9.71
N SER A 174 19.49 -6.71 -9.79
CA SER A 174 18.59 -5.92 -10.62
C SER A 174 18.26 -4.59 -9.94
N TRP A 175 17.85 -4.64 -8.67
CA TRP A 175 17.43 -3.47 -7.91
C TRP A 175 18.57 -2.51 -7.55
N SER A 176 19.79 -3.01 -7.30
CA SER A 176 20.95 -2.18 -6.93
C SER A 176 21.44 -1.24 -8.05
N ARG A 177 21.01 -1.50 -9.29
CA ARG A 177 21.25 -0.66 -10.47
C ARG A 177 20.36 0.58 -10.51
N TYR A 178 19.24 0.58 -9.78
CA TYR A 178 18.36 1.74 -9.74
C TYR A 178 18.94 2.80 -8.79
N PRO A 179 18.96 4.09 -9.20
CA PRO A 179 19.47 5.17 -8.35
C PRO A 179 18.74 5.32 -7.01
N CYS A 180 17.53 4.78 -6.91
CA CYS A 180 16.68 4.86 -5.73
C CYS A 180 16.91 3.73 -4.71
N PHE A 181 17.82 2.78 -4.96
CA PHE A 181 18.08 1.66 -4.06
C PHE A 181 18.83 2.14 -2.79
N PRO A 182 18.28 1.97 -1.57
CA PRO A 182 18.88 2.46 -0.34
C PRO A 182 20.27 1.91 -0.09
N ARG A 183 21.19 2.76 0.37
CA ARG A 183 22.59 2.40 0.63
C ARG A 183 22.69 1.41 1.80
N GLU A 184 21.91 1.64 2.85
CA GLU A 184 21.82 0.80 4.04
C GLU A 184 21.40 -0.63 3.67
N MET A 185 20.55 -0.77 2.65
CA MET A 185 20.16 -2.07 2.14
C MET A 185 21.27 -2.74 1.31
N LYS A 186 22.09 -2.00 0.55
CA LYS A 186 23.27 -2.58 -0.13
C LYS A 186 24.25 -3.15 0.89
N GLU A 187 24.47 -2.44 1.99
CA GLU A 187 25.34 -2.85 3.09
C GLU A 187 24.76 -4.09 3.80
N TYR A 188 23.48 -4.07 4.16
CA TYR A 188 22.78 -5.22 4.77
C TYR A 188 22.80 -6.48 3.88
N LEU A 189 22.70 -6.33 2.57
CA LEU A 189 22.71 -7.46 1.62
C LEU A 189 24.14 -7.90 1.22
N GLY A 190 25.19 -7.20 1.66
CA GLY A 190 26.57 -7.51 1.29
C GLY A 190 26.90 -7.22 -0.18
N LEU A 191 26.19 -6.29 -0.81
CA LEU A 191 26.36 -5.90 -2.23
C LEU A 191 27.36 -4.74 -2.41
N GLY A 192 27.93 -4.24 -1.32
CA GLY A 192 29.01 -3.26 -1.37
C GLY A 192 30.24 -3.92 -1.97
N GLY A 193 30.61 -3.53 -3.19
CA GLY A 193 31.92 -3.87 -3.75
C GLY A 193 33.00 -3.41 -2.78
N VAL A 194 34.00 -4.27 -2.55
CA VAL A 194 35.31 -3.83 -2.05
C VAL A 194 35.71 -2.62 -2.90
N PRO A 195 36.14 -1.49 -2.33
CA PRO A 195 36.72 -0.42 -3.14
C PRO A 195 37.84 -1.05 -3.95
N CYS A 196 37.77 -1.00 -5.28
CA CYS A 196 38.94 -1.33 -6.09
C CYS A 196 40.04 -0.37 -5.63
N ALA A 197 41.04 -0.92 -4.94
CA ALA A 197 42.29 -0.23 -4.61
C ALA A 197 43.11 0.01 -5.88
#